data_AF-A0A946EK34-F1
#
_entry.id   AF-A0A946EK34-F1
#
_cell.length_a   1.000
_cell.length_b   1.000
_cell.length_c   1.000
_cell.angle_alpha   90.00
_cell.angle_beta   90.00
_cell.angle_gamma   90.00
#
_symmetry.space_group_name_H-M   'P 1'
#
loop_
_entity.id
_entity.type
_entity.pdbx_description
1 polymer ?
#
loop_
_entity_poly.entity_id
_entity_poly.type
_entity_poly.pdbx_seq_one_letter_code
_entity_poly.pdbx_strand_id
1 'polypeptide(L)'
;MEQRSEKNFAVAVCLSGVFGVIGIQHFYLGRYLEGSCDLGLSIFGYFSLMNGEIVLGVVALAIDGIHTFIVTILLLTGSFRDGQGKLVCYPGQKLKGESNV
;
A
#
# COMPACT_ATOMS: atom_id res chain seq x y z
N MET A 1 -1.93 -1.14 -23.49
CA MET A 1 -0.77 -0.24 -23.27
C MET A 1 -0.69 0.03 -21.79
N GLU A 2 0.46 -0.23 -21.15
CA GLU A 2 0.66 0.21 -19.76
C GLU A 2 0.66 1.73 -19.71
N GLN A 3 -0.16 2.31 -18.85
CA GLN A 3 -0.21 3.76 -18.63
C GLN A 3 0.55 4.10 -17.34
N ARG A 4 1.36 5.15 -17.41
CA ARG A 4 2.04 5.70 -16.24
C ARG A 4 1.02 6.38 -15.33
N SER A 5 1.07 6.07 -14.04
CA SER A 5 0.32 6.84 -13.05
C SER A 5 0.96 8.22 -12.88
N GLU A 6 0.16 9.27 -12.73
CA GLU A 6 0.63 10.61 -12.35
C GLU A 6 1.02 10.69 -10.87
N LYS A 7 0.80 9.62 -10.10
CA LYS A 7 1.12 9.54 -8.67
C LYS A 7 2.63 9.43 -8.46
N ASN A 8 3.13 10.17 -7.48
CA ASN A 8 4.56 10.19 -7.15
C ASN A 8 4.96 8.92 -6.40
N PHE A 9 5.85 8.13 -6.99
CA PHE A 9 6.42 6.94 -6.37
C PHE A 9 7.06 7.23 -5.00
N ALA A 10 7.87 8.28 -4.90
CA ALA A 10 8.53 8.63 -3.63
C ALA A 10 7.51 8.95 -2.53
N VAL A 11 6.44 9.68 -2.86
CA VAL A 11 5.35 10.00 -1.91
C VAL A 11 4.66 8.72 -1.48
N ALA A 12 4.39 7.82 -2.42
CA ALA A 12 3.83 6.51 -2.15
C ALA A 12 4.70 5.68 -1.18
N VAL A 13 6.01 5.59 -1.43
CA VAL A 13 6.93 4.85 -0.54
C VAL A 13 7.02 5.50 0.85
N CYS A 14 7.11 6.83 0.93
CA CYS A 14 7.15 7.54 2.22
C CYS A 14 5.85 7.36 3.02
N LEU A 15 4.69 7.43 2.36
CA LEU A 15 3.39 7.18 2.98
C LEU A 15 3.27 5.73 3.47
N SER A 16 3.76 4.77 2.69
CA SER A 16 3.80 3.36 3.09
C SER A 16 4.71 3.15 4.31
N GLY A 17 5.88 3.80 4.35
CA GLY A 17 6.83 3.67 5.47
C GLY A 17 6.34 4.30 6.77
N VAL A 18 5.64 5.43 6.72
CA VAL A 18 5.20 6.16 7.93
C VAL A 18 3.78 5.76 8.36
N PHE A 19 2.89 5.52 7.39
CA PHE A 19 1.46 5.30 7.61
C PHE A 19 0.95 3.98 7.03
N GLY A 20 1.84 3.04 6.71
CA GLY A 20 1.48 1.78 6.10
C GLY A 20 0.50 0.96 6.92
N VAL A 21 0.74 0.83 8.23
CA VAL A 21 -0.16 0.14 9.18
C VAL A 21 -1.53 0.82 9.30
N ILE A 22 -1.66 2.09 8.92
CA ILE A 22 -2.97 2.76 8.91
C ILE A 22 -3.64 2.59 7.53
N GLY A 23 -2.92 2.15 6.50
CA GLY A 23 -3.46 1.97 5.15
C GLY A 23 -3.60 3.26 4.34
N ILE A 24 -3.10 4.41 4.84
CA ILE A 24 -3.19 5.73 4.15
C ILE A 24 -2.61 5.66 2.74
N GLN A 25 -1.61 4.81 2.55
CA GLN A 25 -0.98 4.56 1.28
C GLN A 25 -1.96 4.05 0.20
N HIS A 26 -2.86 3.13 0.56
CA HIS A 26 -3.86 2.61 -0.38
C HIS A 26 -4.87 3.69 -0.79
N PHE A 27 -5.21 4.62 0.11
CA PHE A 27 -6.03 5.79 -0.22
C PHE A 27 -5.32 6.72 -1.21
N TYR A 28 -4.03 6.98 -0.99
CA TYR A 28 -3.24 7.80 -1.92
C TYR A 28 -3.19 7.16 -3.32
N LEU A 29 -3.08 5.85 -3.39
CA LEU A 29 -3.06 5.10 -4.65
C LEU A 29 -4.45 4.86 -5.24
N GLY A 30 -5.52 5.34 -4.60
CA GLY A 30 -6.90 5.19 -5.11
C GLY A 30 -7.49 3.79 -4.96
N ARG A 31 -6.85 2.91 -4.17
CA ARG A 31 -7.37 1.57 -3.81
C ARG A 31 -8.13 1.66 -2.48
N TYR A 32 -9.26 2.36 -2.49
CA TYR A 32 -10.07 2.65 -1.29
C TYR A 32 -10.54 1.40 -0.53
N LEU A 33 -10.80 0.31 -1.24
CA LEU A 33 -11.28 -0.94 -0.64
C LEU A 33 -10.23 -1.56 0.29
N GLU A 34 -8.99 -1.70 -0.19
CA GLU A 34 -7.90 -2.23 0.64
C GLU A 34 -7.52 -1.27 1.75
N GLY A 35 -7.43 0.04 1.46
CA GLY A 35 -7.13 1.02 2.50
C GLY A 35 -8.17 1.03 3.61
N SER A 36 -9.45 0.79 3.30
CA SER A 36 -10.49 0.65 4.32
C SER A 36 -10.38 -0.66 5.10
N CYS A 37 -9.88 -1.73 4.46
CA CYS A 37 -9.62 -3.01 5.11
C CYS A 37 -8.46 -2.89 6.10
N ASP A 38 -7.34 -2.27 5.69
CA ASP A 38 -6.17 -2.01 6.52
C ASP A 38 -6.52 -1.07 7.70
N LEU A 39 -7.26 0.02 7.43
CA LEU A 39 -7.81 0.87 8.51
C LEU A 39 -8.66 0.07 9.49
N GLY A 40 -9.58 -0.75 8.98
CA GLY A 40 -10.45 -1.58 9.80
C GLY A 40 -9.67 -2.58 10.64
N LEU A 41 -8.64 -3.21 10.06
CA LEU A 41 -7.81 -4.20 10.73
C LEU A 41 -6.91 -3.56 11.79
N SER A 42 -6.36 -2.37 11.54
CA SER A 42 -5.58 -1.62 12.53
C SER A 42 -6.44 -1.15 13.71
N ILE A 43 -7.65 -0.63 13.44
CA ILE A 43 -8.61 -0.21 14.48
C ILE A 43 -9.07 -1.43 15.28
N PHE A 44 -9.41 -2.53 14.61
CA PHE A 44 -9.81 -3.78 15.25
C PHE A 44 -8.68 -4.35 16.12
N GLY A 45 -7.45 -4.36 15.62
CA GLY A 45 -6.27 -4.81 16.35
C GLY A 45 -6.05 -3.99 17.62
N TYR A 46 -6.08 -2.66 17.51
CA TYR A 46 -5.93 -1.77 18.66
C TYR A 46 -7.09 -1.91 19.67
N PHE A 47 -8.33 -1.98 19.19
CA PHE A 47 -9.50 -2.19 20.04
C PHE A 47 -9.42 -3.53 20.78
N SER A 48 -9.00 -4.60 20.11
CA SER A 48 -8.83 -5.93 20.70
C SER A 48 -7.74 -5.93 21.78
N LEU A 49 -6.62 -5.22 21.55
CA LEU A 49 -5.58 -5.00 22.57
C LEU A 49 -6.12 -4.27 23.82
N MET A 50 -6.94 -3.22 23.63
CA MET A 50 -7.53 -2.48 24.74
C MET A 50 -8.53 -3.30 25.57
N ASN A 51 -9.23 -4.25 24.95
CA ASN A 51 -10.18 -5.15 25.63
C ASN A 51 -9.50 -6.34 26.32
N GLY A 52 -8.17 -6.46 26.25
CA GLY A 52 -7.40 -7.54 26.88
C GLY A 52 -7.22 -8.79 26.01
N GLU A 53 -7.75 -8.79 24.78
CA GLU A 53 -7.59 -9.85 23.80
C GLU A 53 -6.24 -9.71 23.07
N ILE A 54 -5.15 -9.87 23.82
CA ILE A 54 -3.78 -9.57 23.37
C ILE A 54 -3.43 -10.37 22.10
N VAL A 55 -3.75 -11.67 22.07
CA VAL A 55 -3.38 -12.57 20.96
C VAL A 55 -4.08 -12.14 19.67
N LEU A 56 -5.38 -11.89 19.72
CA LEU A 56 -6.17 -11.45 18.56
C LEU A 56 -5.68 -10.09 18.03
N GLY A 57 -5.43 -9.14 18.93
CA GLY A 57 -4.93 -7.82 18.56
C GLY A 57 -3.54 -7.87 17.91
N VAL A 58 -2.61 -8.65 18.48
CA VAL A 58 -1.27 -8.82 17.92
C VAL A 58 -1.33 -9.52 16.56
N VAL A 59 -2.15 -10.56 16.39
CA VAL A 59 -2.29 -11.26 15.10
C VAL A 59 -2.87 -10.33 14.04
N ALA A 60 -3.89 -9.54 14.37
CA ALA A 60 -4.49 -8.58 13.44
C ALA A 60 -3.45 -7.54 12.97
N LEU A 61 -2.71 -6.92 13.89
CA LEU A 61 -1.65 -5.96 13.55
C LEU A 61 -0.47 -6.60 12.82
N ALA A 62 -0.14 -7.86 13.11
CA ALA A 62 0.91 -8.57 12.39
C ALA A 62 0.51 -8.84 10.93
N ILE A 63 -0.73 -9.24 10.67
CA ILE A 63 -1.25 -9.42 9.30
C ILE A 63 -1.20 -8.11 8.53
N ASP A 64 -1.69 -7.03 9.15
CA ASP A 64 -1.67 -5.68 8.57
C ASP A 64 -0.24 -5.18 8.26
N GLY A 65 0.68 -5.40 9.20
CA GLY A 65 2.10 -5.10 9.00
C GLY A 65 2.76 -5.92 7.88
N ILE A 66 2.43 -7.21 7.76
CA ILE A 66 2.92 -8.07 6.67
C ILE A 66 2.36 -7.60 5.33
N HIS A 67 1.07 -7.31 5.26
CA HIS A 67 0.43 -6.78 4.05
C HIS A 67 1.08 -5.46 3.61
N THR A 68 1.25 -4.52 4.55
CA THR A 68 1.99 -3.26 4.35
C THR A 68 3.40 -3.50 3.82
N PHE A 69 4.12 -4.47 4.37
CA PHE A 69 5.48 -4.80 3.95
C PHE A 69 5.48 -5.33 2.51
N ILE A 70 4.60 -6.26 2.17
CA ILE A 70 4.45 -6.81 0.81
C ILE A 70 4.13 -5.67 -0.19
N VAL A 71 3.18 -4.80 0.15
CA VAL A 71 2.80 -3.65 -0.68
C VAL A 71 3.97 -2.69 -0.89
N THR A 72 4.75 -2.44 0.16
CA THR A 72 5.96 -1.61 0.09
C THR A 72 6.98 -2.22 -0.86
N ILE A 73 7.21 -3.54 -0.80
CA ILE A 73 8.11 -4.23 -1.73
C ILE A 73 7.59 -4.13 -3.17
N LEU A 74 6.30 -4.35 -3.42
CA LEU A 74 5.71 -4.22 -4.77
C LEU A 74 5.84 -2.79 -5.32
N LEU A 75 5.74 -1.78 -4.45
CA LEU A 75 5.99 -0.41 -4.83
C LEU A 75 7.45 -0.24 -5.24
N LEU A 76 8.40 -0.66 -4.39
CA LEU A 76 9.84 -0.56 -4.66
C LEU A 76 10.26 -1.30 -5.94
N THR A 77 9.63 -2.43 -6.27
CA THR A 77 9.89 -3.16 -7.53
C THR A 77 9.19 -2.53 -8.74
N GLY A 78 8.41 -1.47 -8.56
CA GLY A 78 7.69 -0.79 -9.64
C GLY A 78 6.58 -1.63 -10.27
N SER A 79 6.14 -2.70 -9.60
CA SER A 79 5.09 -3.60 -10.07
C SER A 79 3.69 -3.24 -9.54
N PHE A 80 3.61 -2.21 -8.69
CA PHE A 80 2.35 -1.79 -8.08
C PHE A 80 1.51 -0.92 -9.03
N ARG A 81 0.21 -1.23 -9.09
CA ARG A 81 -0.78 -0.48 -9.87
C ARG A 81 -1.68 0.34 -8.96
N ASP A 82 -1.99 1.55 -9.38
CA ASP A 82 -2.97 2.40 -8.71
C ASP A 82 -4.40 1.87 -8.91
N GLY A 83 -5.37 2.50 -8.26
CA GLY A 83 -6.79 2.16 -8.34
C GLY A 83 -7.43 2.41 -9.72
N GLN A 84 -6.68 3.00 -10.66
CA GLN A 84 -7.08 3.13 -12.07
C GLN A 84 -6.36 2.08 -12.95
N GLY A 85 -5.60 1.17 -12.34
CA GLY A 85 -4.81 0.15 -13.03
C GLY A 85 -3.53 0.69 -13.69
N LYS A 86 -3.14 1.94 -13.42
CA LYS A 86 -1.93 2.57 -13.97
C LYS A 86 -0.72 2.22 -13.09
N LEU A 87 0.44 2.03 -13.71
CA LEU A 87 1.64 1.61 -13.01
C LEU A 87 2.31 2.79 -12.30
N VAL A 88 2.58 2.65 -11.01
CA VAL A 88 3.32 3.66 -10.23
C VAL A 88 4.81 3.45 -10.49
N CYS A 89 5.37 4.28 -11.36
CA CYS A 89 6.74 4.11 -11.84
C CYS A 89 7.75 4.85 -10.97
N TYR A 90 8.82 4.17 -10.55
CA TYR A 90 9.98 4.83 -9.94
C TYR A 90 10.76 5.65 -10.99
N PRO A 91 11.55 6.66 -10.58
CA PRO A 91 12.32 7.48 -11.52
C PRO A 91 13.27 6.60 -12.36
N GLY A 92 13.10 6.62 -13.68
CA GLY A 92 13.89 5.83 -14.64
C GLY A 92 13.29 4.50 -15.09
N GLN A 93 12.13 4.10 -14.57
CA GLN A 93 11.44 2.88 -15.00
C GLN A 93 10.88 3.03 -16.44
N LYS A 94 11.23 2.10 -17.34
CA LYS A 94 10.68 2.02 -18.70
C LYS A 94 9.42 1.16 -18.72
N LEU A 95 8.35 1.63 -19.35
CA LEU A 95 7.10 0.85 -19.51
C LEU A 95 7.22 -0.15 -20.65
N LYS A 96 6.58 -1.32 -20.51
CA LYS A 96 6.56 -2.34 -21.55
C LYS A 96 5.62 -1.88 -22.67
N GLY A 97 6.17 -1.13 -23.63
CA GLY A 97 5.40 -0.51 -24.72
C GLY A 97 5.91 0.88 -25.15
N GLU A 98 6.87 1.48 -24.43
CA GLU A 98 7.66 2.61 -24.94
C GLU A 98 8.61 2.09 -26.03
N SER A 99 8.06 1.88 -27.23
CA SER A 99 8.86 1.84 -28.45
C SER A 99 9.54 3.19 -28.58
N ASN A 100 10.88 3.19 -28.58
CA ASN A 100 11.66 4.35 -29.01
C ASN A 100 11.11 4.77 -30.39
N VAL A 101 10.49 5.94 -30.44
CA VAL A 101 10.37 6.71 -31.69
C VAL A 101 11.58 7.63 -31.73
#